data_AF-A0A851DJV9-F1
#
_entry.id   AF-A0A851DJV9-F1
#
_cell.length_a   1.000
_cell.length_b   1.000
_cell.length_c   1.000
_cell.angle_alpha   90.00
_cell.angle_beta   90.00
_cell.angle_gamma   90.00
#
_symmetry.space_group_name_H-M   'P 1'
#
loop_
_entity.id
_entity.type
_entity.pdbx_description
1 polymer ?
#
loop_
_entity_poly.entity_id
_entity_poly.type
_entity_poly.pdbx_seq_one_letter_code
_entity_poly.pdbx_strand_id
1 'polypeptide(L)'
;AGKAFRKFLPLFDRVLVERCAAETVTKGGIMIPEKAQGKVLQATVVAVGSGARGKNGEIQPVSVKVGEKVLLPEYGGTKIVLEDK
;
A
#
# COMPACT_ATOMS: atom_id res chain seq x y z
N ALA A 1 15.72 -9.66 1.04
CA ALA A 1 16.11 -8.31 1.49
C ALA A 1 14.92 -7.38 1.28
N GLY A 2 14.64 -6.48 2.24
CA GLY A 2 13.57 -5.48 2.08
C GLY A 2 13.84 -4.55 0.90
N LYS A 3 12.80 -4.08 0.23
CA LYS A 3 12.92 -3.22 -0.96
C LYS A 3 12.44 -1.82 -0.59
N ALA A 4 13.35 -0.84 -0.66
CA ALA A 4 13.07 0.56 -0.37
C ALA A 4 12.42 1.28 -1.56
N PHE A 5 11.68 2.36 -1.27
CA PHE A 5 11.09 3.25 -2.26
C PHE A 5 11.37 4.71 -1.89
N ARG A 6 11.90 5.52 -2.82
CA ARG A 6 12.22 6.95 -2.62
C ARG A 6 12.88 7.27 -1.26
N LYS A 7 13.98 6.57 -0.95
CA LYS A 7 14.75 6.67 0.31
C LYS A 7 13.97 6.27 1.58
N PHE A 8 12.75 5.77 1.46
CA PHE A 8 11.97 5.22 2.56
C PHE A 8 12.03 3.69 2.54
N LEU A 9 12.49 3.09 3.64
CA LEU A 9 12.49 1.65 3.85
C LEU A 9 11.56 1.33 5.02
N PRO A 10 10.41 0.66 4.78
CA PRO A 10 9.57 0.19 5.87
C PRO A 10 10.32 -0.87 6.70
N LEU A 11 10.16 -0.81 8.03
CA LEU A 11 10.85 -1.70 8.97
C LEU A 11 10.02 -2.95 9.28
N PHE A 12 10.70 -4.06 9.53
CA PHE A 12 10.10 -5.35 9.93
C PHE A 12 9.01 -5.83 8.95
N ASP A 13 7.78 -5.99 9.44
CA ASP A 13 6.60 -6.49 8.75
C ASP A 13 5.81 -5.39 8.03
N ARG A 14 6.28 -4.14 8.07
CA ARG A 14 5.58 -3.02 7.44
C ARG A 14 5.67 -3.10 5.92
N VAL A 15 4.57 -2.75 5.27
CA VAL A 15 4.43 -2.67 3.81
C VAL A 15 3.93 -1.28 3.46
N LEU A 16 4.59 -0.64 2.51
CA LEU A 16 4.16 0.64 1.96
C LEU A 16 3.38 0.38 0.66
N VAL A 17 2.22 1.01 0.56
CA VAL A 17 1.29 0.85 -0.57
C VAL A 17 0.87 2.22 -1.07
N GLU A 18 0.65 2.30 -2.38
CA GLU A 18 0.08 3.46 -3.07
C GLU A 18 -1.35 3.10 -3.47
N ARG A 19 -2.33 3.89 -3.03
CA ARG A 19 -3.74 3.64 -3.38
C ARG A 19 -3.96 3.90 -4.87
N CYS A 20 -4.74 3.04 -5.50
CA CYS A 20 -5.16 3.26 -6.88
C CYS A 20 -6.05 4.51 -6.98
N ALA A 21 -6.05 5.16 -8.14
CA ALA A 21 -6.93 6.29 -8.42
C ALA A 21 -8.40 5.87 -8.29
N ALA A 22 -9.23 6.74 -7.72
CA ALA A 22 -10.67 6.51 -7.63
C ALA A 22 -11.30 6.60 -9.03
N GLU A 23 -12.29 5.74 -9.30
CA GLU A 23 -13.08 5.84 -10.53
C GLU A 23 -13.89 7.14 -10.50
N THR A 24 -13.54 8.09 -11.37
CA THR A 24 -14.24 9.38 -11.54
C THR A 24 -15.44 9.27 -12.48
N VAL A 25 -15.45 8.26 -13.33
CA VAL A 25 -16.50 8.03 -14.33
C VAL A 25 -16.98 6.60 -14.21
N THR A 26 -18.28 6.44 -13.98
CA THR A 26 -18.93 5.12 -14.02
C THR A 26 -18.90 4.54 -15.44
N LYS A 27 -19.09 3.22 -15.57
CA LYS A 27 -19.19 2.55 -16.87
C LYS A 27 -20.28 3.13 -17.80
N GLY A 28 -21.28 3.82 -17.23
CA GLY A 28 -22.35 4.50 -17.96
C GLY A 28 -22.08 5.97 -18.30
N GLY A 29 -20.88 6.51 -18.04
CA GLY A 29 -20.49 7.88 -18.37
C GLY A 29 -20.89 8.94 -17.34
N ILE A 30 -21.45 8.55 -16.19
CA ILE A 30 -21.82 9.49 -15.12
C ILE A 30 -20.58 9.82 -14.29
N MET A 31 -20.31 11.12 -14.10
CA MET A 31 -19.23 11.63 -13.27
C MET A 31 -19.60 11.53 -11.78
N ILE A 32 -18.72 10.92 -10.98
CA ILE A 32 -18.89 10.80 -9.54
C ILE A 32 -18.18 11.98 -8.86
N PRO A 33 -18.87 12.76 -8.00
CA PRO A 33 -18.23 13.83 -7.24
C PRO A 33 -17.20 13.27 -6.25
N GLU A 34 -16.08 13.97 -6.06
CA GLU A 34 -14.98 13.53 -5.18
C GLU A 34 -15.42 13.22 -3.74
N LYS A 35 -16.46 13.90 -3.23
CA LYS A 35 -17.03 13.63 -1.90
C LYS A 35 -17.71 12.27 -1.77
N ALA A 36 -18.24 11.73 -2.87
CA ALA A 36 -18.88 10.42 -2.90
C ALA A 36 -17.88 9.29 -3.19
N GLN A 37 -16.66 9.63 -3.62
CA GLN A 37 -15.59 8.66 -3.81
C GLN A 37 -15.04 8.25 -2.44
N GLY A 38 -15.43 7.06 -1.99
CA GLY A 38 -14.88 6.44 -0.80
C GLY A 38 -13.36 6.17 -0.92
N LYS A 39 -12.75 5.71 0.17
CA LYS A 39 -11.36 5.25 0.12
C LYS A 39 -11.26 4.06 -0.83
N VAL A 40 -10.43 4.18 -1.87
CA VAL A 40 -10.14 3.05 -2.76
C VAL A 40 -9.42 1.98 -1.96
N LEU A 41 -10.03 0.80 -1.88
CA LEU A 41 -9.49 -0.36 -1.16
C LEU A 41 -8.41 -1.08 -1.97
N GLN A 42 -8.31 -0.82 -3.28
CA GLN A 42 -7.23 -1.36 -4.11
C GLN A 42 -5.98 -0.48 -4.00
N ALA A 43 -4.83 -1.11 -3.81
CA ALA A 43 -3.55 -0.43 -3.78
C ALA A 43 -2.45 -1.27 -4.43
N THR A 44 -1.37 -0.61 -4.84
CA THR A 44 -0.17 -1.23 -5.38
C THR A 44 0.94 -1.18 -4.35
N VAL A 45 1.63 -2.29 -4.11
CA VAL A 45 2.75 -2.34 -3.16
C VAL A 45 3.97 -1.64 -3.76
N VAL A 46 4.50 -0.64 -3.06
CA VAL A 46 5.66 0.15 -3.51
C VAL A 46 6.94 -0.15 -2.73
N ALA A 47 6.83 -0.51 -1.44
CA ALA A 47 7.97 -0.93 -0.63
C ALA A 47 7.58 -2.01 0.37
N VAL A 48 8.53 -2.87 0.71
CA VAL A 48 8.35 -4.00 1.63
C VAL A 48 9.48 -4.04 2.64
N GLY A 49 9.12 -4.29 3.90
CA GLY A 49 10.09 -4.47 4.97
C GLY A 49 10.84 -5.80 4.86
N SER A 50 11.83 -5.99 5.74
CA SER A 50 12.66 -7.19 5.76
C SER A 50 11.88 -8.45 6.17
N GLY A 51 10.76 -8.30 6.88
CA GLY A 51 9.99 -9.39 7.47
C GLY A 51 9.88 -9.32 8.98
N ALA A 52 8.93 -10.07 9.54
CA ALA A 52 8.75 -10.21 10.98
C ALA A 52 9.86 -11.09 11.58
N ARG A 53 10.33 -10.76 12.77
CA ARG A 53 11.27 -11.62 13.49
C ARG A 53 10.48 -12.75 14.16
N GLY A 54 10.73 -13.98 13.72
CA GLY A 54 10.15 -15.18 14.33
C GLY A 54 10.73 -15.44 15.72
N LYS A 55 10.04 -16.29 16.50
CA LYS A 55 10.46 -16.69 17.86
C LYS A 55 11.85 -17.34 17.91
N ASN A 56 12.29 -17.90 16.79
CA ASN A 56 13.56 -18.63 16.66
C ASN A 56 14.72 -17.71 16.23
N GLY A 57 14.49 -16.40 16.12
CA GLY A 57 15.51 -15.43 15.68
C GLY A 57 15.62 -15.27 14.16
N GLU A 58 15.02 -16.16 13.38
CA GLU A 58 14.93 -16.08 11.92
C GLU A 58 13.94 -14.98 11.48
N ILE A 59 14.26 -14.33 10.36
CA ILE A 59 13.40 -13.30 9.76
C ILE A 59 12.46 -14.00 8.78
N GLN A 60 11.16 -13.96 9.08
CA GLN A 60 10.13 -14.45 8.16
C GLN A 60 9.79 -13.34 7.17
N PRO A 61 10.05 -13.53 5.85
CA PRO A 61 9.79 -12.52 4.85
C PRO A 61 8.30 -12.23 4.70
N VAL A 62 7.96 -11.02 4.26
CA VAL A 62 6.58 -10.68 3.90
C VAL A 62 6.14 -11.47 2.66
N SER A 63 4.87 -11.88 2.62
CA SER A 63 4.32 -12.67 1.51
C SER A 63 4.07 -11.87 0.24
N VAL A 64 4.04 -10.54 0.33
CA VAL A 64 3.73 -9.63 -0.79
C VAL A 64 5.00 -9.08 -1.43
N LYS A 65 4.98 -8.89 -2.74
CA LYS A 65 6.10 -8.33 -3.50
C LYS A 65 5.78 -6.92 -3.99
N VAL A 66 6.83 -6.13 -4.23
CA VAL A 66 6.69 -4.80 -4.83
C VAL A 66 6.14 -4.92 -6.25
N GLY A 67 5.11 -4.13 -6.57
CA GLY A 67 4.38 -4.12 -7.83
C GLY A 67 3.09 -4.93 -7.82
N GLU A 68 2.80 -5.70 -6.76
CA GLU A 68 1.56 -6.45 -6.65
C GLU A 68 0.38 -5.56 -6.26
N LYS A 69 -0.80 -5.88 -6.79
CA LYS A 69 -2.07 -5.27 -6.40
C LYS A 69 -2.64 -6.01 -5.21
N VAL A 70 -2.97 -5.27 -4.16
CA VAL A 70 -3.50 -5.81 -2.90
C VAL A 70 -4.80 -5.12 -2.52
N LEU A 71 -5.65 -5.86 -1.81
CA LEU A 71 -6.84 -5.31 -1.17
C LEU A 71 -6.46 -4.83 0.24
N LEU A 72 -6.76 -3.57 0.52
CA LEU A 72 -6.57 -2.95 1.81
C LEU A 72 -7.84 -3.10 2.67
N PRO A 73 -7.67 -3.29 4.00
CA PRO A 73 -8.79 -3.15 4.92
C PRO A 73 -9.28 -1.68 4.96
N GLU A 74 -10.56 -1.48 5.30
CA GLU A 74 -11.17 -0.15 5.40
C GLU A 74 -10.55 0.71 6.51
N TYR A 75 -10.03 0.03 7.54
CA TYR A 75 -9.43 0.61 8.74
C TYR A 75 -8.02 0.08 8.94
N GLY A 76 -7.16 0.92 9.54
CA GLY A 76 -5.76 0.62 9.75
C GLY A 76 -4.83 1.27 8.71
N GLY A 77 -3.55 1.25 9.03
CA GLY A 77 -2.50 1.92 8.25
C GLY A 77 -2.28 3.38 8.65
N THR A 78 -1.05 3.83 8.49
CA THR A 78 -0.62 5.21 8.74
C THR A 78 -0.41 5.91 7.40
N LYS A 79 -1.00 7.10 7.24
CA LYS A 79 -0.72 7.94 6.06
C LYS A 79 0.70 8.49 6.19
N ILE A 80 1.52 8.25 5.18
CA ILE A 80 2.88 8.79 5.06
C ILE A 80 2.91 9.59 3.75
N VAL A 81 3.52 10.77 3.78
CA VAL A 81 3.77 11.59 2.59
C VAL A 81 5.26 11.47 2.28
N LEU A 82 5.60 10.99 1.08
CA LEU A 82 6.98 10.73 0.64
C LEU A 82 7.27 11.49 -0.65
N GLU A 83 7.95 12.63 -0.50
CA GLU A 83 8.30 13.62 -1.54
C GLU A 83 7.10 14.12 -2.36
N ASP A 84 6.89 15.45 -2.32
CA ASP A 84 5.76 16.18 -2.90
C ASP A 84 5.37 15.72 -4.32
N LYS A 85 4.33 14.88 -4.38
CA LYS A 85 3.37 14.80 -5.47
C LYS A 85 1.99 14.49 -4.90
#